data_AF-A0A963RSZ1-F1
#
_entry.id   AF-A0A963RSZ1-F1
#
_cell.length_a   1.000
_cell.length_b   1.000
_cell.length_c   1.000
_cell.angle_alpha   90.00
_cell.angle_beta   90.00
_cell.angle_gamma   90.00
#
_symmetry.space_group_name_H-M   'P 1'
#
loop_
_entity.id
_entity.type
_entity.pdbx_description
1 polymer ?
#
loop_
_entity_poly.entity_id
_entity_poly.type
_entity_poly.pdbx_seq_one_letter_code
_entity_poly.pdbx_strand_id
1 'polypeptide(L)'
;DALVPWSRWITPRQPSVMNKRFDTRFFLAAAPPEQVATHDDHEVTELLWRTPRAALEQYRDHVIDLAPPQIISLAHLARFASAETALADARGRQPPLIQPEPYDENGTRVLTYPGDPRHSVRERALPCPTRLRYHDKRFLPEQGFEAFFAF
;
A
#
# COMPACT_ATOMS: atom_id res chain seq x y z
N ASP A 1 -9.81 18.13 13.79
CA ASP A 1 -10.02 16.74 13.33
C ASP A 1 -8.71 15.99 13.16
N ALA A 2 -8.57 14.88 13.90
CA ALA A 2 -7.34 14.10 14.01
C ALA A 2 -7.15 13.03 12.92
N LEU A 3 -8.22 12.64 12.22
CA LEU A 3 -8.20 11.62 11.17
C LEU A 3 -8.50 12.25 9.80
N VAL A 4 -7.61 12.05 8.84
CA VAL A 4 -7.75 12.54 7.46
C VAL A 4 -7.96 11.36 6.51
N PRO A 5 -9.03 11.33 5.70
CA PRO A 5 -9.24 10.28 4.70
C PRO A 5 -8.07 10.17 3.73
N TRP A 6 -7.54 8.96 3.52
CA TRP A 6 -6.35 8.74 2.68
C TRP A 6 -6.64 8.02 1.38
N SER A 7 -7.27 6.84 1.49
CA SER A 7 -7.63 5.98 0.35
C SER A 7 -8.73 5.00 0.71
N ARG A 8 -9.37 4.41 -0.30
CA ARG A 8 -10.33 3.32 -0.14
C ARG A 8 -9.88 2.14 -0.98
N TRP A 9 -9.80 0.99 -0.36
CA TRP A 9 -9.31 -0.24 -0.96
C TRP A 9 -10.41 -1.29 -0.98
N ILE A 10 -10.69 -1.84 -2.15
CA ILE A 10 -11.62 -2.96 -2.31
C ILE A 10 -10.79 -4.18 -2.70
N THR A 11 -10.90 -5.26 -1.92
CA THR A 11 -10.27 -6.55 -2.28
C THR A 11 -10.75 -7.02 -3.67
N PRO A 12 -9.85 -7.59 -4.48
CA PRO A 12 -10.20 -8.11 -5.79
C PRO A 12 -11.41 -9.06 -5.77
N ARG A 13 -12.12 -9.14 -6.91
CA ARG A 13 -13.22 -10.11 -7.08
C ARG A 13 -12.69 -11.53 -7.28
N GLN A 14 -11.59 -11.65 -8.01
CA GLN A 14 -10.89 -12.91 -8.18
C GLN A 14 -9.90 -13.09 -7.03
N PRO A 15 -9.91 -14.24 -6.32
CA PRO A 15 -8.98 -14.48 -5.24
C PRO A 15 -7.53 -14.35 -5.71
N SER A 16 -6.79 -13.44 -5.07
CA SER A 16 -5.34 -13.37 -5.17
C SER A 16 -4.73 -13.95 -3.90
N VAL A 17 -4.73 -13.20 -2.80
CA VAL A 17 -4.05 -13.63 -1.56
C VAL A 17 -5.01 -14.31 -0.57
N MET A 18 -6.28 -13.87 -0.54
CA MET A 18 -7.31 -14.35 0.39
C MET A 18 -8.66 -14.52 -0.30
N ASN A 19 -9.51 -15.40 0.24
CA ASN A 19 -10.89 -15.61 -0.24
C ASN A 19 -11.91 -14.63 0.40
N LYS A 20 -11.54 -13.96 1.49
CA LYS A 20 -12.38 -12.94 2.12
C LYS A 20 -12.28 -11.63 1.34
N ARG A 21 -13.38 -10.89 1.30
CA ARG A 21 -13.45 -9.58 0.66
C ARG A 21 -13.73 -8.47 1.66
N PHE A 22 -13.02 -7.37 1.49
CA PHE A 22 -13.13 -6.17 2.30
C PHE A 22 -13.27 -4.93 1.42
N ASP A 23 -13.97 -3.94 1.95
CA ASP A 23 -14.08 -2.58 1.43
C ASP A 23 -13.61 -1.64 2.54
N THR A 24 -12.31 -1.34 2.51
CA THR A 24 -11.59 -0.74 3.64
C THR A 24 -11.24 0.69 3.33
N ARG A 25 -11.61 1.61 4.23
CA ARG A 25 -11.17 3.01 4.20
C ARG A 25 -9.94 3.17 5.08
N PHE A 26 -8.90 3.78 4.52
CA PHE A 26 -7.66 4.12 5.20
C PHE A 26 -7.63 5.61 5.51
N PHE A 27 -7.02 5.95 6.65
CA PHE A 27 -6.91 7.31 7.16
C PHE A 27 -5.46 7.58 7.58
N LEU A 28 -5.07 8.85 7.59
CA LEU A 28 -3.84 9.33 8.20
C LEU A 28 -4.15 10.10 9.49
N ALA A 29 -3.26 9.96 10.46
CA ALA A 29 -3.23 10.75 11.68
C ALA A 29 -1.77 10.99 12.08
N ALA A 30 -1.46 12.18 12.58
CA ALA A 30 -0.18 12.41 13.24
C ALA A 30 -0.28 11.87 14.67
N ALA A 31 0.67 11.01 15.06
CA ALA A 31 0.80 10.60 16.44
C ALA A 31 1.29 11.81 17.28
N PRO A 32 0.66 12.12 18.42
CA PRO A 32 1.18 13.11 19.36
C PRO A 32 2.62 12.74 19.77
N PRO A 33 3.54 13.72 19.90
CA PRO A 33 4.96 13.44 20.19
C PRO A 33 5.20 12.57 21.44
N GLU A 34 4.33 12.67 22.45
CA GLU A 34 4.46 11.95 23.72
C GLU A 34 3.66 10.64 23.76
N GLN A 35 2.98 10.26 22.66
CA GLN A 35 2.22 9.02 22.62
C GLN A 35 3.16 7.82 22.50
N VAL A 36 3.21 7.02 23.55
CA VAL A 36 3.88 5.72 23.55
C VAL A 36 2.92 4.68 22.99
N ALA A 37 3.33 4.02 21.91
CA ALA A 37 2.54 2.96 21.31
C ALA A 37 2.79 1.63 22.04
N THR A 38 1.71 0.98 22.48
CA THR A 38 1.71 -0.33 23.14
C THR A 38 0.76 -1.26 22.41
N HIS A 39 1.11 -2.55 22.32
CA HIS A 39 0.23 -3.57 21.78
C HIS A 39 -0.50 -4.33 22.91
N ASP A 40 -1.51 -5.10 22.56
CA ASP A 40 -2.37 -5.84 23.50
C ASP A 40 -1.85 -7.23 23.86
N ASP A 41 -0.71 -7.63 23.29
CA ASP A 41 -0.09 -8.95 23.41
C ASP A 41 -0.96 -10.12 22.92
N HIS A 42 -2.06 -9.83 22.22
CA HIS A 42 -3.00 -10.84 21.74
C HIS A 42 -3.19 -10.78 20.22
N GLU A 43 -3.72 -9.67 19.70
CA GLU A 43 -3.91 -9.49 18.26
C GLU A 43 -2.67 -8.90 17.60
N VAL A 44 -1.96 -8.04 18.34
CA VAL A 44 -0.69 -7.45 17.92
C VAL A 44 0.37 -7.87 18.93
N THR A 45 1.41 -8.55 18.44
CA THR A 45 2.51 -9.05 19.27
C THR A 45 3.78 -8.22 19.14
N GLU A 46 3.85 -7.37 18.10
CA GLU A 46 5.01 -6.53 17.82
C GLU A 46 4.56 -5.17 17.27
N LEU A 47 5.24 -4.11 17.68
CA LEU A 47 5.02 -2.75 17.20
C LEU A 47 6.36 -2.04 16.96
N LEU A 48 6.46 -1.36 15.83
CA LEU A 48 7.68 -0.65 15.45
C LEU A 48 7.38 0.61 14.64
N TRP A 49 8.17 1.65 14.90
CA TRP A 49 8.20 2.88 14.09
C TRP A 49 9.27 2.77 13.01
N ARG A 50 8.88 2.94 11.75
CA ARG A 50 9.76 2.92 10.59
C ARG A 50 9.34 3.96 9.56
N THR A 51 10.32 4.39 8.76
CA THR A 51 10.02 5.14 7.54
C THR A 51 9.35 4.21 6.52
N PRO A 52 8.52 4.74 5.60
CA PRO A 52 7.86 3.91 4.60
C PRO A 52 8.83 3.12 3.71
N ARG A 53 9.97 3.72 3.32
CA ARG A 53 11.02 3.04 2.57
C ARG A 53 11.62 1.89 3.36
N ALA A 54 11.99 2.10 4.64
CA ALA A 54 12.57 1.04 5.46
C ALA A 54 11.61 -0.14 5.65
N ALA A 55 10.30 0.11 5.80
CA ALA A 55 9.31 -0.96 5.86
C ALA A 55 9.21 -1.75 4.53
N LEU A 56 9.32 -1.07 3.38
CA LEU A 56 9.36 -1.74 2.07
C LEU A 56 10.66 -2.54 1.87
N GLU A 57 11.79 -2.05 2.36
CA GLU A 57 13.06 -2.78 2.35
C GLU A 57 12.99 -4.04 3.21
N GLN A 58 12.44 -3.93 4.43
CA GLN A 58 12.17 -5.08 5.29
C GLN A 58 11.22 -6.09 4.65
N TYR A 59 10.21 -5.62 3.92
CA TYR A 59 9.34 -6.49 3.13
C TYR A 59 10.11 -7.22 2.04
N ARG A 60 10.87 -6.50 1.21
CA ARG A 60 11.73 -7.08 0.16
C ARG A 60 12.68 -8.14 0.74
N ASP A 61 13.26 -7.87 1.90
CA ASP A 61 14.28 -8.71 2.54
C ASP A 61 13.69 -9.81 3.43
N HIS A 62 12.39 -10.08 3.32
CA HIS A 62 11.68 -11.13 4.06
C HIS A 62 11.65 -10.98 5.59
N VAL A 63 11.87 -9.77 6.10
CA VAL A 63 11.83 -9.45 7.53
C VAL A 63 10.38 -9.27 8.01
N ILE A 64 9.52 -8.65 7.19
CA ILE A 64 8.08 -8.49 7.48
C ILE A 64 7.24 -8.90 6.28
N ASP A 65 5.98 -9.25 6.53
CA ASP A 65 4.98 -9.47 5.49
C ASP A 65 4.05 -8.26 5.35
N LEU A 66 3.73 -7.89 4.11
CA LEU A 66 2.82 -6.81 3.77
C LEU A 66 1.79 -7.28 2.75
N ALA A 67 0.53 -6.91 2.99
CA ALA A 67 -0.55 -7.04 2.03
C ALA A 67 -0.47 -5.94 0.96
N PRO A 68 -1.04 -6.16 -0.25
CA PRO A 68 -0.97 -5.17 -1.34
C PRO A 68 -1.40 -3.73 -0.97
N PRO A 69 -2.47 -3.50 -0.17
CA PRO A 69 -2.81 -2.16 0.29
C PRO A 69 -1.69 -1.50 1.10
N GLN A 70 -0.97 -2.25 1.93
CA GLN A 70 0.14 -1.74 2.73
C GLN A 70 1.34 -1.39 1.85
N ILE A 71 1.70 -2.27 0.91
CA ILE A 71 2.83 -2.05 -0.02
C ILE A 71 2.67 -0.75 -0.80
N ILE A 72 1.53 -0.58 -1.49
CA ILE A 72 1.27 0.62 -2.29
C ILE A 72 1.07 1.86 -1.41
N SER A 73 0.45 1.71 -0.23
CA SER A 73 0.30 2.86 0.70
C SER A 73 1.64 3.34 1.23
N LEU A 74 2.58 2.44 1.54
CA LEU A 74 3.94 2.79 1.96
C LEU A 74 4.73 3.42 0.80
N ALA A 75 4.59 2.89 -0.43
CA ALA A 75 5.22 3.48 -1.61
C ALA A 75 4.69 4.90 -1.85
N HIS A 76 3.38 5.12 -1.69
CA HIS A 76 2.77 6.44 -1.79
C HIS A 76 3.25 7.38 -0.67
N LEU A 77 3.30 6.91 0.58
CA LEU A 77 3.77 7.69 1.73
C LEU A 77 5.26 8.04 1.63
N ALA A 78 6.08 7.18 1.01
CA ALA A 78 7.52 7.42 0.82
C ALA A 78 7.84 8.66 -0.02
N ARG A 79 6.85 9.23 -0.73
CA ARG A 79 6.98 10.46 -1.52
C ARG A 79 6.96 11.73 -0.67
N PHE A 80 6.47 11.64 0.56
CA PHE A 80 6.32 12.79 1.44
C PHE A 80 7.51 12.86 2.39
N ALA A 81 8.08 14.05 2.54
CA ALA A 81 9.22 14.27 3.44
C ALA A 81 8.81 14.23 4.92
N SER A 82 7.52 14.43 5.22
CA SER A 82 7.02 14.50 6.59
C SER A 82 5.53 14.13 6.71
N ALA A 83 5.07 13.84 7.93
CA ALA A 83 3.67 13.57 8.20
C ALA A 83 2.77 14.77 7.86
N GLU A 84 3.26 16.00 8.08
CA GLU A 84 2.53 17.25 7.80
C GLU A 84 2.26 17.39 6.30
N THR A 85 3.25 17.12 5.46
CA THR A 85 3.10 17.20 3.99
C THR A 85 2.15 16.13 3.46
N ALA A 86 2.21 14.90 3.99
CA ALA A 86 1.26 13.84 3.65
C ALA A 86 -0.18 14.18 4.10
N LEU A 87 -0.35 14.73 5.30
CA LEU A 87 -1.65 15.16 5.80
C LEU A 87 -2.23 16.33 5.00
N ALA A 88 -1.39 17.28 4.58
CA ALA A 88 -1.82 18.40 3.74
C ALA A 88 -2.30 17.92 2.36
N ASP A 89 -1.55 17.04 1.70
CA ASP A 89 -1.96 16.40 0.45
C ASP A 89 -3.30 15.68 0.61
N ALA A 90 -3.43 14.84 1.63
CA ALA A 90 -4.64 14.07 1.91
C ALA A 90 -5.89 14.94 2.06
N ARG A 91 -5.78 16.11 2.72
CA ARG A 91 -6.89 17.07 2.87
C ARG A 91 -7.27 17.77 1.56
N GLY A 92 -6.33 17.92 0.64
CA GLY A 92 -6.51 18.66 -0.60
C GLY A 92 -7.16 17.86 -1.73
N ARG A 93 -7.43 16.56 -1.54
CA ARG A 93 -7.93 15.68 -2.60
C ARG A 93 -9.01 14.73 -2.11
N GLN A 94 -9.78 14.19 -3.05
CA GLN A 94 -10.64 13.05 -2.75
C GLN A 94 -9.78 11.79 -2.53
N PRO A 95 -10.10 10.93 -1.54
CA PRO A 95 -9.42 9.65 -1.38
C PRO A 95 -9.59 8.78 -2.63
N PRO A 96 -8.52 8.20 -3.21
CA PRO A 96 -8.65 7.42 -4.42
C PRO A 96 -9.29 6.09 -4.06
N LEU A 97 -10.05 5.56 -5.01
CA LEU A 97 -10.59 4.20 -4.94
C LEU A 97 -9.63 3.25 -5.67
N ILE A 98 -9.11 2.26 -4.95
CA ILE A 98 -8.23 1.24 -5.49
C ILE A 98 -8.90 -0.12 -5.34
N GLN A 99 -9.15 -0.79 -6.46
CA GLN A 99 -9.55 -2.20 -6.48
C GLN A 99 -8.59 -2.93 -7.42
N PRO A 100 -7.61 -3.70 -6.91
CA PRO A 100 -6.67 -4.39 -7.78
C PRO A 100 -7.35 -5.46 -8.64
N GLU A 101 -6.80 -5.72 -9.82
CA GLU A 101 -7.24 -6.78 -10.72
C GLU A 101 -6.09 -7.78 -10.91
N PRO A 102 -6.17 -8.97 -10.29
CA PRO A 102 -5.16 -10.00 -10.49
C PRO A 102 -5.33 -10.66 -11.85
N TYR A 103 -4.22 -11.12 -12.43
CA TYR A 103 -4.22 -12.07 -13.52
C TYR A 103 -3.02 -13.01 -13.43
N ASP A 104 -3.11 -14.16 -14.10
CA ASP A 104 -1.99 -15.08 -14.26
C ASP A 104 -1.25 -14.78 -15.56
N GLU A 105 0.08 -14.70 -15.47
CA GLU A 105 0.96 -14.59 -16.62
C GLU A 105 1.99 -15.71 -16.58
N ASN A 106 1.72 -16.78 -17.33
CA ASN A 106 2.59 -17.96 -17.42
C ASN A 106 2.93 -18.55 -16.03
N GLY A 107 1.93 -18.69 -15.16
CA GLY A 107 2.09 -19.18 -13.79
C GLY A 107 2.61 -18.14 -12.79
N THR A 108 2.91 -16.91 -13.25
CA THR A 108 3.25 -15.79 -12.37
C THR A 108 2.01 -14.97 -12.07
N ARG A 109 1.65 -14.87 -10.80
CA ARG A 109 0.57 -13.98 -10.39
C ARG A 109 1.01 -12.52 -10.54
N VAL A 110 0.16 -11.72 -11.17
CA VAL A 110 0.38 -10.27 -11.33
C VAL A 110 -0.82 -9.52 -10.74
N LEU A 111 -0.56 -8.41 -10.05
CA LEU A 111 -1.58 -7.45 -9.63
C LEU A 111 -1.47 -6.20 -10.49
N THR A 112 -2.58 -5.78 -11.08
CA THR A 112 -2.71 -4.46 -11.71
C THR A 112 -3.57 -3.54 -10.86
N TYR A 113 -3.28 -2.26 -10.97
CA TYR A 113 -3.98 -1.18 -10.26
C TYR A 113 -4.55 -0.19 -11.29
N PRO A 114 -5.50 0.68 -10.90
CA PRO A 114 -6.03 1.72 -11.78
C PRO A 114 -4.90 2.50 -12.48
N GLY A 115 -5.01 2.64 -13.80
CA GLY A 115 -3.98 3.23 -14.65
C GLY A 115 -3.10 2.23 -15.41
N ASP A 116 -3.14 0.93 -15.09
CA ASP A 116 -2.45 -0.09 -15.87
C ASP A 116 -3.18 -0.38 -17.20
N PRO A 117 -2.46 -0.63 -18.33
CA PRO A 117 -3.09 -1.02 -19.59
C PRO A 117 -3.98 -2.27 -19.54
N ARG A 118 -3.80 -3.16 -18.56
CA ARG A 118 -4.63 -4.35 -18.35
C ARG A 118 -5.72 -4.16 -17.30
N HIS A 119 -5.79 -3.00 -16.64
CA HIS A 119 -6.80 -2.72 -15.63
C HIS A 119 -8.05 -2.07 -16.26
N SER A 120 -9.23 -2.40 -15.75
CA SER A 120 -10.50 -1.87 -16.25
C SER A 120 -10.65 -0.35 -16.08
N VAL A 121 -10.15 0.19 -14.97
CA VAL A 121 -10.04 1.63 -14.71
C VAL A 121 -8.75 2.18 -15.34
N ARG A 122 -8.91 3.08 -16.32
CA ARG A 122 -7.81 3.68 -17.11
C ARG A 122 -7.12 4.85 -16.42
N GLU A 123 -7.83 5.57 -15.55
CA GLU A 123 -7.25 6.67 -14.79
C GLU A 123 -6.38 6.13 -13.66
N ARG A 124 -5.17 6.70 -13.53
CA ARG A 124 -4.23 6.31 -12.48
C ARG A 124 -4.71 6.85 -11.13
N ALA A 125 -4.94 5.95 -10.17
CA ALA A 125 -5.43 6.33 -8.84
C ALA A 125 -4.34 6.91 -7.93
N LEU A 126 -3.08 6.46 -8.08
CA LEU A 126 -1.95 6.87 -7.24
C LEU A 126 -0.66 6.99 -8.07
N PRO A 127 0.26 7.91 -7.73
CA PRO A 127 1.57 8.04 -8.37
C PRO A 127 2.54 6.95 -7.85
N CYS A 128 2.19 5.70 -8.08
CA CYS A 128 2.96 4.50 -7.72
C CYS A 128 2.99 3.54 -8.92
N PRO A 129 3.82 2.47 -8.92
CA PRO A 129 3.73 1.41 -9.90
C PRO A 129 2.30 0.89 -10.05
N THR A 130 1.82 0.79 -11.29
CA THR A 130 0.47 0.27 -11.60
C THR A 130 0.44 -1.24 -11.76
N ARG A 131 1.60 -1.90 -11.60
CA ARG A 131 1.76 -3.35 -11.76
C ARG A 131 2.79 -3.88 -10.77
N LEU A 132 2.43 -4.96 -10.06
CA LEU A 132 3.35 -5.74 -9.25
C LEU A 132 3.29 -7.21 -9.65
N ARG A 133 4.46 -7.85 -9.78
CA ARG A 133 4.59 -9.28 -10.02
C ARG A 133 4.88 -10.01 -8.71
N TYR A 134 4.26 -11.16 -8.53
CA TYR A 134 4.56 -12.06 -7.43
C TYR A 134 5.79 -12.92 -7.77
N HIS A 135 6.87 -12.70 -7.05
CA HIS A 135 8.10 -13.48 -7.18
C HIS A 135 8.72 -13.67 -5.79
N ASP A 136 9.21 -14.87 -5.50
CA ASP A 136 9.80 -15.21 -4.21
C ASP A 136 8.98 -14.70 -3.02
N LYS A 137 7.68 -15.05 -2.97
CA LYS A 137 6.74 -14.61 -1.92
C LYS A 137 6.57 -13.09 -1.75
N ARG A 138 7.00 -12.28 -2.72
CA ARG A 138 6.90 -10.81 -2.69
C ARG A 138 6.22 -10.25 -3.93
N PHE A 139 5.40 -9.23 -3.75
CA PHE A 139 4.86 -8.41 -4.83
C PHE A 139 5.79 -7.23 -5.06
N LEU A 140 6.54 -7.26 -6.16
CA LEU A 140 7.51 -6.22 -6.52
C LEU A 140 7.20 -5.63 -7.90
N PRO A 141 7.62 -4.38 -8.18
CA PRO A 141 7.46 -3.80 -9.50
C PRO A 141 8.27 -4.58 -10.53
N GLU A 142 7.76 -4.65 -11.76
CA GLU A 142 8.45 -5.35 -12.86
C GLU A 142 9.80 -4.71 -13.19
N GLN A 143 9.95 -3.40 -12.96
CA GLN A 143 11.18 -2.66 -13.19
C GLN A 143 12.18 -2.74 -12.00
N GLY A 144 11.86 -3.53 -10.97
CA GLY A 144 12.68 -3.69 -9.77
C GLY A 144 12.22 -2.82 -8.59
N PHE A 145 12.86 -3.03 -7.43
CA PHE A 145 12.46 -2.43 -6.15
C PHE A 145 12.41 -0.89 -6.18
N GLU A 146 13.39 -0.24 -6.79
CA GLU A 146 13.45 1.23 -6.82
C GLU A 146 12.31 1.87 -7.61
N ALA A 147 11.60 1.11 -8.45
CA ALA A 147 10.44 1.63 -9.17
C ALA A 147 9.28 2.02 -8.25
N PHE A 148 9.25 1.55 -6.99
CA PHE A 148 8.33 2.08 -5.98
C PHE A 148 8.48 3.59 -5.76
N PHE A 149 9.65 4.16 -6.05
CA PHE A 149 10.03 5.53 -5.73
C PHE A 149 10.31 6.40 -6.97
N ALA A 150 10.06 5.89 -8.16
CA ALA A 150 10.44 6.52 -9.43
C ALA A 150 9.43 7.58 -9.97
N PHE A 151 8.43 7.94 -9.19
CA PHE A 151 7.33 8.83 -9.60
C PHE A 151 7.35 10.14 -8.82
#